data_AF-A0A943LTZ7-F1
#
_entry.id   AF-A0A943LTZ7-F1
#
_cell.length_a   1.000
_cell.length_b   1.000
_cell.length_c   1.000
_cell.angle_alpha   90.00
_cell.angle_beta   90.00
_cell.angle_gamma   90.00
#
_symmetry.space_group_name_H-M   'P 1'
#
loop_
_entity.id
_entity.type
_entity.pdbx_description
1 polymer ?
#
loop_
_entity_poly.entity_id
_entity_poly.type
_entity_poly.pdbx_seq_one_letter_code
_entity_poly.pdbx_strand_id
1 'polypeptide(L)'
;MKRILILLLGLWLASPLSAQQLYQLWEKAGEEIIETEILYDYAFLDDNEIEPVVVTQNIGRWGPPEGYSSVYKEFAMSLEKNGLEYNQKNDTLCFVFAHTLNNGLSDSFISIQSRKILKHFKRYWRINEVVEVPYEYTDDIWEEINFGKLLDALYDGNTDLAIQIIHNTAIKNSIPISQIYGGYAWRIVIKDGEIVYPTQYWHFPLIY
;
A
#
# COMPACT_ATOMS: atom_id res chain seq x y z
N MET A 1 15.13 50.96 -25.24
CA MET A 1 14.73 49.59 -25.64
C MET A 1 14.91 48.67 -24.43
N LYS A 2 13.86 48.48 -23.63
CA LYS A 2 13.84 47.60 -22.44
C LYS A 2 12.43 47.01 -22.34
N ARG A 3 12.08 46.08 -23.23
CA ARG A 3 10.79 45.37 -23.23
C ARG A 3 10.95 43.94 -23.74
N ILE A 4 11.94 43.21 -23.22
CA ILE A 4 12.04 41.76 -23.38
C ILE A 4 12.68 41.23 -22.09
N LEU A 5 11.94 41.19 -20.97
CA LEU A 5 12.45 40.50 -19.77
C LEU A 5 11.35 40.07 -18.78
N ILE A 6 10.11 39.83 -19.25
CA ILE A 6 9.02 39.32 -18.38
C ILE A 6 8.45 37.98 -18.88
N LEU A 7 8.86 37.50 -20.05
CA LEU A 7 8.41 36.19 -20.57
C LEU A 7 9.23 34.98 -20.09
N LEU A 8 10.30 35.20 -19.31
CA LEU A 8 11.13 34.12 -18.73
C LEU A 8 10.84 33.83 -17.25
N LEU A 9 9.93 34.58 -16.62
CA LEU A 9 9.50 34.33 -15.24
C LEU A 9 8.29 33.37 -15.13
N GLY A 10 7.66 33.01 -16.25
CA GLY A 10 6.60 32.00 -16.31
C GLY A 10 7.10 30.58 -16.61
N LEU A 11 8.41 30.38 -16.71
CA LEU A 11 9.06 29.11 -17.05
C LEU A 11 9.94 28.57 -15.91
N TRP A 12 9.78 29.11 -14.71
CA TRP A 12 10.39 28.55 -13.52
C TRP A 12 9.48 27.48 -12.90
N LEU A 13 9.82 26.25 -13.26
CA LEU A 13 9.78 25.07 -12.39
C LEU A 13 8.45 24.31 -12.28
N ALA A 14 7.91 23.88 -13.42
CA ALA A 14 7.50 22.48 -13.53
C ALA A 14 8.78 21.64 -13.68
N SER A 15 9.62 21.62 -12.63
CA SER A 15 10.72 20.66 -12.57
C SER A 15 10.09 19.29 -12.32
N PRO A 16 10.54 18.21 -12.99
CA PRO A 16 10.14 16.86 -12.64
C PRO A 16 10.84 16.50 -11.33
N LEU A 17 10.33 17.06 -10.24
CA LEU A 17 10.65 16.74 -8.86
C LEU A 17 9.74 15.60 -8.40
N SER A 18 9.38 14.69 -9.31
CA SER A 18 8.38 13.65 -9.09
C SER A 18 8.88 12.75 -7.96
N ALA A 19 10.03 12.12 -8.16
CA ALA A 19 10.91 11.41 -7.21
C ALA A 19 10.64 11.44 -5.69
N GLN A 20 10.57 12.69 -5.22
CA GLN A 20 10.68 13.06 -3.81
C GLN A 20 9.29 13.32 -3.21
N GLN A 21 8.27 13.55 -4.05
CA GLN A 21 6.93 13.95 -3.62
C GLN A 21 6.15 12.78 -3.02
N LEU A 22 6.18 11.59 -3.63
CA LEU A 22 5.47 10.43 -3.09
C LEU A 22 6.05 9.94 -1.76
N TYR A 23 7.38 9.83 -1.64
CA TYR A 23 7.99 9.41 -0.38
C TYR A 23 7.82 10.47 0.72
N GLN A 24 7.92 11.77 0.39
CA GLN A 24 7.59 12.83 1.35
C GLN A 24 6.12 12.81 1.77
N LEU A 25 5.20 12.47 0.86
CA LEU A 25 3.80 12.28 1.18
C LEU A 25 3.63 11.15 2.19
N TRP A 26 4.32 10.02 1.99
CA TRP A 26 4.36 8.92 2.96
C TRP A 26 4.92 9.38 4.31
N GLU A 27 6.11 9.98 4.35
CA GLU A 27 6.69 10.47 5.60
C GLU A 27 5.75 11.41 6.35
N LYS A 28 5.10 12.33 5.64
CA LYS A 28 4.12 13.26 6.21
C LYS A 28 2.87 12.53 6.71
N ALA A 29 2.26 11.68 5.88
CA ALA A 29 1.09 10.88 6.24
C ALA A 29 1.36 9.95 7.44
N GLY A 30 2.63 9.60 7.64
CA GLY A 30 3.11 8.72 8.70
C GLY A 30 3.30 9.38 10.05
N GLU A 31 3.12 10.71 10.18
CA GLU A 31 3.28 11.42 11.45
C GLU A 31 2.28 10.96 12.52
N GLU A 32 1.09 10.52 12.10
CA GLU A 32 0.05 9.98 12.98
C GLU A 32 -0.78 8.93 12.21
N ILE A 33 -0.70 7.68 12.65
CA ILE A 33 -1.45 6.56 12.07
C ILE A 33 -2.31 5.87 13.11
N ILE A 34 -3.45 5.34 12.70
CA ILE A 34 -4.13 4.23 13.37
C ILE A 34 -3.66 2.95 12.70
N GLU A 35 -2.86 2.18 13.41
CA GLU A 35 -2.40 0.86 12.99
C GLU A 35 -3.37 -0.21 13.47
N THR A 36 -3.88 -1.01 12.54
CA THR A 36 -4.77 -2.15 12.79
C THR A 36 -4.04 -3.43 12.43
N GLU A 37 -3.75 -4.26 13.42
CA GLU A 37 -3.18 -5.58 13.20
C GLU A 37 -4.30 -6.62 13.18
N ILE A 38 -4.40 -7.31 12.04
CA ILE A 38 -5.31 -8.44 11.84
C ILE A 38 -4.45 -9.70 11.93
N LEU A 39 -4.76 -10.59 12.85
CA LEU A 39 -4.11 -11.89 12.98
C LEU A 39 -5.17 -12.98 13.07
N TYR A 40 -4.80 -14.21 12.78
CA TYR A 40 -5.65 -15.36 13.09
C TYR A 40 -5.54 -15.71 14.58
N ASP A 41 -6.66 -16.01 15.22
CA ASP A 41 -6.64 -16.52 16.59
C ASP A 41 -6.10 -17.96 16.62
N TYR A 42 -4.92 -18.14 17.19
CA TYR A 42 -4.25 -19.43 17.34
C TYR A 42 -4.95 -20.37 18.34
N ALA A 43 -5.95 -19.92 19.09
CA ALA A 43 -6.72 -20.76 20.00
C ALA A 43 -7.62 -21.78 19.27
N PHE A 44 -7.90 -21.58 17.97
CA PHE A 44 -8.85 -22.38 17.19
C PHE A 44 -8.18 -23.29 16.13
N LEU A 45 -6.87 -23.54 16.24
CA LEU A 45 -6.06 -24.25 15.23
C LEU A 45 -6.52 -25.67 14.85
N ASP A 46 -7.34 -26.34 15.68
CA ASP A 46 -7.74 -27.74 15.47
C ASP A 46 -9.10 -27.91 14.79
N ASP A 47 -9.93 -26.86 14.73
CA ASP A 47 -11.25 -26.91 14.09
C ASP A 47 -11.29 -25.88 12.95
N ASN A 48 -12.04 -26.16 11.88
CA ASN A 48 -12.22 -25.25 10.73
C ASN A 48 -12.99 -23.95 11.08
N GLU A 49 -12.82 -23.43 12.31
CA GLU A 49 -13.52 -22.31 12.95
C GLU A 49 -12.55 -21.15 13.28
N ILE A 50 -11.53 -20.94 12.45
CA ILE A 50 -10.48 -19.94 12.71
C ILE A 50 -10.93 -18.56 12.20
N GLU A 51 -11.36 -17.70 13.13
CA GLU A 51 -11.73 -16.32 12.83
C GLU A 51 -10.50 -15.38 12.87
N PRO A 52 -10.21 -14.57 11.82
CA PRO A 52 -9.27 -13.47 11.95
C PRO A 52 -9.88 -12.42 12.87
N VAL A 53 -9.09 -12.01 13.84
CA VAL A 53 -9.43 -11.01 14.83
C VAL A 53 -8.54 -9.81 14.66
N VAL A 54 -9.11 -8.62 14.90
CA VAL A 54 -8.29 -7.44 15.16
C VAL A 54 -7.64 -7.66 16.52
N VAL A 55 -6.34 -7.88 16.51
CA VAL A 55 -5.60 -8.14 17.74
C VAL A 55 -5.11 -6.84 18.37
N THR A 56 -4.90 -5.81 17.55
CA THR A 56 -4.40 -4.53 18.03
C THR A 56 -4.94 -3.36 17.20
N GLN A 57 -5.34 -2.27 17.87
CA GLN A 57 -5.53 -0.95 17.26
C GLN A 57 -4.76 0.10 18.05
N ASN A 58 -3.69 0.64 17.48
CA ASN A 58 -2.81 1.59 18.16
C ASN A 58 -2.67 2.90 17.38
N ILE A 59 -2.53 4.01 18.09
CA ILE A 59 -2.07 5.27 17.49
C ILE A 59 -0.54 5.28 17.54
N GLY A 60 0.08 5.52 16.40
CA GLY A 60 1.53 5.47 16.27
C GLY A 60 2.06 6.39 15.18
N ARG A 61 3.34 6.18 14.85
CA ARG A 61 3.97 6.74 13.66
C ARG A 61 4.21 5.62 12.68
N TRP A 62 3.98 5.89 11.41
CA TRP A 62 4.29 4.92 10.38
C TRP A 62 5.79 4.69 10.33
N GLY A 63 6.16 3.41 10.44
CA GLY A 63 7.43 2.91 9.96
C GLY A 63 7.21 2.18 8.64
N PRO A 64 8.18 2.22 7.71
CA PRO A 64 8.15 1.33 6.55
C PRO A 64 7.99 -0.12 7.02
N PRO A 65 7.15 -0.94 6.36
CA PRO A 65 7.06 -2.35 6.68
C PRO A 65 8.46 -2.99 6.75
N GLU A 66 8.67 -3.79 7.79
CA GLU A 66 9.95 -4.47 8.09
C GLU A 66 11.15 -3.53 8.40
N GLY A 67 10.94 -2.22 8.57
CA GLY A 67 11.98 -1.27 9.00
C GLY A 67 12.95 -0.80 7.90
N TYR A 68 12.71 -1.17 6.64
CA TYR A 68 13.61 -0.89 5.52
C TYR A 68 13.31 0.44 4.80
N SER A 69 13.49 1.58 5.48
CA SER A 69 13.20 2.92 4.91
C SER A 69 13.84 3.22 3.54
N SER A 70 15.07 2.76 3.32
CA SER A 70 15.74 2.92 2.02
C SER A 70 15.02 2.20 0.88
N VAL A 71 14.43 1.04 1.15
CA VAL A 71 13.71 0.25 0.14
C VAL A 71 12.39 0.90 -0.24
N TYR A 72 11.64 1.42 0.74
CA TYR A 72 10.39 2.14 0.47
C TYR A 72 10.62 3.45 -0.26
N LYS A 73 11.74 4.13 0.03
CA LYS A 73 12.16 5.29 -0.74
C LYS A 73 12.44 4.93 -2.20
N GLU A 74 13.19 3.85 -2.44
CA GLU A 74 13.45 3.35 -3.80
C GLU A 74 12.17 2.92 -4.53
N PHE A 75 11.20 2.34 -3.82
CA PHE A 75 9.87 2.05 -4.33
C PHE A 75 9.17 3.31 -4.82
N ALA A 76 9.01 4.31 -3.94
CA ALA A 76 8.37 5.56 -4.30
C ALA A 76 9.05 6.21 -5.52
N MET A 77 10.38 6.24 -5.52
CA MET A 77 11.15 6.79 -6.63
C MET A 77 10.90 6.03 -7.95
N SER A 78 10.78 4.71 -7.87
CA SER A 78 10.59 3.87 -9.06
C SER A 78 9.17 3.93 -9.59
N LEU A 79 8.16 4.06 -8.72
CA LEU A 79 6.76 4.26 -9.11
C LEU A 79 6.59 5.55 -9.92
N GLU A 80 7.20 6.64 -9.48
CA GLU A 80 7.15 7.92 -10.18
C GLU A 80 7.94 7.90 -11.50
N LYS A 81 9.08 7.19 -11.54
CA LYS A 81 9.79 6.93 -12.81
C LYS A 81 8.93 6.16 -13.82
N ASN A 82 8.04 5.29 -13.34
CA ASN A 82 7.06 4.57 -14.15
C ASN A 82 5.77 5.39 -14.42
N GLY A 83 5.81 6.71 -14.23
CA GLY A 83 4.73 7.61 -14.62
C GLY A 83 3.54 7.63 -13.65
N LEU A 84 3.74 7.23 -12.38
CA LEU A 84 2.79 7.55 -11.34
C LEU A 84 2.89 9.04 -11.00
N GLU A 85 1.91 9.82 -11.40
CA GLU A 85 1.80 11.25 -11.06
C GLU A 85 0.59 11.48 -10.15
N TYR A 86 0.77 12.20 -9.05
CA TYR A 86 -0.32 12.55 -8.14
C TYR A 86 -0.30 14.04 -7.77
N ASN A 87 -1.40 14.74 -8.03
CA ASN A 87 -1.55 16.18 -7.77
C ASN A 87 -2.97 16.57 -7.29
N GLN A 88 -3.73 15.61 -6.76
CA GLN A 88 -5.13 15.84 -6.41
C GLN A 88 -5.27 16.50 -5.02
N LYS A 89 -6.22 17.43 -4.91
CA LYS A 89 -6.54 18.13 -3.66
C LYS A 89 -7.63 17.43 -2.85
N ASN A 90 -8.48 16.63 -3.48
CA ASN A 90 -9.59 15.93 -2.85
C ASN A 90 -9.61 14.50 -3.41
N ASP A 91 -8.90 13.60 -2.74
CA ASP A 91 -8.74 12.20 -3.14
C ASP A 91 -8.47 11.31 -1.94
N THR A 92 -8.57 10.00 -2.15
CA THR A 92 -8.02 9.00 -1.23
C THR A 92 -6.95 8.24 -1.97
N LEU A 93 -5.82 8.00 -1.32
CA LEU A 93 -4.78 7.12 -1.82
C LEU A 93 -4.76 5.88 -0.94
N CYS A 94 -4.87 4.71 -1.55
CA CYS A 94 -4.70 3.42 -0.88
C CYS A 94 -3.52 2.70 -1.53
N PHE A 95 -2.50 2.42 -0.73
CA PHE A 95 -1.35 1.61 -1.12
C PHE A 95 -1.49 0.25 -0.44
N VAL A 96 -1.49 -0.84 -1.20
CA VAL A 96 -1.49 -2.19 -0.65
C VAL A 96 -0.22 -2.90 -1.08
N PHE A 97 0.61 -3.24 -0.10
CA PHE A 97 1.88 -3.91 -0.24
C PHE A 97 1.73 -5.39 0.08
N ALA A 98 2.35 -6.25 -0.72
CA ALA A 98 2.65 -7.61 -0.32
C ALA A 98 4.14 -7.89 -0.39
N HIS A 99 4.61 -8.55 0.66
CA HIS A 99 5.98 -9.04 0.74
C HIS A 99 5.97 -10.55 0.75
N THR A 100 6.75 -11.11 -0.16
CA THR A 100 7.14 -12.51 -0.05
C THR A 100 8.35 -12.58 0.91
N LEU A 101 8.28 -13.37 1.99
CA LEU A 101 9.38 -13.62 2.91
C LEU A 101 10.08 -14.91 2.52
N ASN A 102 10.98 -14.84 1.55
CA ASN A 102 12.06 -15.82 1.45
C ASN A 102 13.39 -15.08 1.66
N ASN A 103 13.84 -14.99 2.92
CA ASN A 103 15.15 -14.45 3.35
C ASN A 103 15.40 -12.95 3.09
N GLY A 104 14.42 -12.10 3.41
CA GLY A 104 14.51 -10.64 3.29
C GLY A 104 13.89 -10.16 1.98
N LEU A 105 12.85 -9.32 2.08
CA LEU A 105 12.09 -8.69 1.00
C LEU A 105 12.34 -9.28 -0.40
N SER A 106 11.80 -10.49 -0.67
CA SER A 106 11.75 -11.00 -2.04
C SER A 106 10.72 -10.22 -2.86
N ASP A 107 10.46 -10.64 -4.11
CA ASP A 107 9.62 -9.90 -5.04
C ASP A 107 8.36 -9.37 -4.34
N SER A 108 8.17 -8.06 -4.43
CA SER A 108 7.20 -7.33 -3.62
C SER A 108 6.25 -6.61 -4.56
N PHE A 109 4.97 -6.67 -4.23
CA PHE A 109 3.91 -6.08 -5.03
C PHE A 109 3.37 -4.84 -4.33
N ILE A 110 3.06 -3.81 -5.11
CA ILE A 110 2.30 -2.66 -4.64
C ILE A 110 1.15 -2.38 -5.58
N SER A 111 -0.04 -2.32 -5.02
CA SER A 111 -1.24 -1.84 -5.71
C SER A 111 -1.61 -0.47 -5.17
N ILE A 112 -2.00 0.42 -6.09
CA ILE A 112 -2.28 1.81 -5.80
C ILE A 112 -3.67 2.12 -6.34
N GLN A 113 -4.57 2.49 -5.43
CA GLN A 113 -5.92 2.92 -5.76
C GLN A 113 -6.14 4.38 -5.33
N SER A 114 -6.66 5.16 -6.26
CA SER A 114 -7.19 6.51 -6.07
C SER A 114 -8.41 6.67 -6.95
N ARG A 115 -9.14 7.79 -6.84
CA ARG A 115 -10.27 8.08 -7.72
C ARG A 115 -9.93 8.00 -9.23
N LYS A 116 -8.66 8.23 -9.61
CA LYS A 116 -8.21 8.24 -11.02
C LYS A 116 -7.11 7.24 -11.32
N ILE A 117 -6.57 6.58 -10.30
CA ILE A 117 -5.42 5.71 -10.42
C ILE A 117 -5.87 4.32 -9.95
N LEU A 118 -5.69 3.32 -10.80
CA LEU A 118 -5.67 1.93 -10.40
C LEU A 118 -4.49 1.30 -11.13
N LYS A 119 -3.41 1.08 -10.39
CA LYS A 119 -2.15 0.58 -10.95
C LYS A 119 -1.51 -0.46 -10.03
N HIS A 120 -0.80 -1.39 -10.63
CA HIS A 120 -0.13 -2.50 -9.95
C HIS A 120 1.31 -2.53 -10.39
N PHE A 121 2.21 -2.73 -9.44
CA PHE A 121 3.64 -2.77 -9.71
C PHE A 121 4.27 -3.95 -9.00
N LYS A 122 5.20 -4.60 -9.69
CA LYS A 122 6.06 -5.65 -9.13
C LYS A 122 7.48 -5.10 -9.03
N ARG A 123 8.10 -5.25 -7.86
CA ARG A 123 9.53 -5.06 -7.68
C ARG A 123 10.23 -6.40 -7.76
N TYR A 124 11.13 -6.52 -8.72
CA TYR A 124 12.05 -7.65 -8.82
C TYR A 124 13.25 -7.41 -7.92
N TRP A 125 13.38 -8.19 -6.83
CA TRP A 125 14.39 -7.91 -5.80
C TRP A 125 15.82 -8.00 -6.36
N ARG A 126 16.08 -8.99 -7.24
CA ARG A 126 17.43 -9.30 -7.78
C ARG A 126 18.02 -8.17 -8.59
N ILE A 127 17.17 -7.42 -9.28
CA ILE A 127 17.57 -6.33 -10.19
C ILE A 127 17.13 -4.96 -9.69
N ASN A 128 16.41 -4.93 -8.56
CA ASN A 128 15.82 -3.73 -7.95
C ASN A 128 15.02 -2.89 -8.95
N GLU A 129 14.30 -3.56 -9.87
CA GLU A 129 13.49 -2.92 -10.89
C GLU A 129 12.02 -2.99 -10.48
N VAL A 130 11.33 -1.86 -10.57
CA VAL A 130 9.87 -1.79 -10.42
C VAL A 130 9.26 -1.61 -11.79
N VAL A 131 8.33 -2.48 -12.14
CA VAL A 131 7.60 -2.43 -13.41
C VAL A 131 6.09 -2.40 -13.15
N GLU A 132 5.36 -1.65 -13.97
CA GLU A 132 3.90 -1.74 -13.99
C GLU A 132 3.51 -3.10 -14.56
N VAL A 133 2.61 -3.80 -13.88
CA VAL A 133 2.12 -5.12 -14.29
C VAL A 133 0.59 -5.06 -14.48
N PRO A 134 0.01 -5.88 -15.36
CA PRO A 134 -1.44 -6.02 -15.44
C PRO A 134 -2.01 -6.43 -14.08
N TYR A 135 -3.25 -6.04 -13.82
CA TYR A 135 -3.99 -6.45 -12.62
C TYR A 135 -4.06 -7.98 -12.50
N GLU A 136 -4.27 -8.68 -13.60
CA GLU A 136 -4.32 -10.15 -13.71
C GLU A 136 -2.94 -10.83 -13.48
N TYR A 137 -1.86 -10.04 -13.38
CA TYR A 137 -0.49 -10.55 -13.19
C TYR A 137 -0.04 -10.50 -11.73
N THR A 138 -0.93 -10.10 -10.83
CA THR A 138 -0.76 -10.38 -9.41
C THR A 138 -0.83 -11.91 -9.29
N ASP A 139 0.33 -12.54 -9.05
CA ASP A 139 0.50 -14.02 -8.92
C ASP A 139 -0.76 -14.69 -8.31
N ASP A 140 -1.11 -15.91 -8.74
CA ASP A 140 -2.32 -16.69 -8.36
C ASP A 140 -2.85 -16.43 -6.93
N ILE A 141 -1.93 -16.26 -5.97
CA ILE A 141 -2.08 -15.70 -4.61
C ILE A 141 -3.18 -14.64 -4.47
N TRP A 142 -3.22 -13.65 -5.36
CA TRP A 142 -4.12 -12.49 -5.24
C TRP A 142 -5.50 -12.73 -5.86
N GLU A 143 -5.59 -13.58 -6.89
CA GLU A 143 -6.86 -14.05 -7.41
C GLU A 143 -7.60 -14.88 -6.35
N GLU A 144 -6.85 -15.66 -5.57
CA GLU A 144 -7.39 -16.49 -4.50
C GLU A 144 -7.99 -15.66 -3.35
N ILE A 145 -7.39 -14.52 -3.02
CA ILE A 145 -7.88 -13.64 -1.94
C ILE A 145 -9.01 -12.68 -2.37
N ASN A 146 -9.46 -12.76 -3.62
CA ASN A 146 -10.36 -11.77 -4.21
C ASN A 146 -9.81 -10.34 -4.01
N PHE A 147 -8.54 -10.16 -4.37
CA PHE A 147 -7.76 -8.97 -4.02
C PHE A 147 -8.44 -7.66 -4.40
N GLY A 148 -9.18 -7.60 -5.50
CA GLY A 148 -9.91 -6.39 -5.91
C GLY A 148 -10.94 -5.97 -4.87
N LYS A 149 -11.70 -6.91 -4.30
CA LYS A 149 -12.64 -6.59 -3.23
C LYS A 149 -11.92 -6.17 -1.94
N LEU A 150 -10.78 -6.79 -1.65
CA LEU A 150 -9.97 -6.39 -0.50
C LEU A 150 -9.43 -4.96 -0.69
N LEU A 151 -8.92 -4.65 -1.88
CA LEU A 151 -8.41 -3.33 -2.24
C LEU A 151 -9.52 -2.27 -2.17
N ASP A 152 -10.72 -2.57 -2.67
CA ASP A 152 -11.89 -1.68 -2.56
C ASP A 152 -12.29 -1.45 -1.09
N ALA A 153 -12.37 -2.52 -0.30
CA ALA A 153 -12.69 -2.41 1.13
C ALA A 153 -11.67 -1.56 1.89
N LEU A 154 -10.38 -1.77 1.62
CA LEU A 154 -9.28 -0.99 2.21
C LEU A 154 -9.31 0.47 1.72
N TYR A 155 -9.57 0.71 0.44
CA TYR A 155 -9.71 2.05 -0.12
C TYR A 155 -10.88 2.83 0.49
N ASP A 156 -12.01 2.16 0.75
CA ASP A 156 -13.16 2.74 1.43
C ASP A 156 -12.96 2.86 2.95
N GLY A 157 -11.89 2.29 3.50
CA GLY A 157 -11.61 2.25 4.94
C GLY A 157 -12.56 1.33 5.71
N ASN A 158 -13.17 0.36 5.02
CA ASN A 158 -14.11 -0.62 5.58
C ASN A 158 -13.35 -1.83 6.15
N THR A 159 -12.82 -1.66 7.36
CA THR A 159 -12.04 -2.69 8.07
C THR A 159 -12.82 -4.00 8.26
N ASP A 160 -14.11 -3.94 8.60
CA ASP A 160 -14.92 -5.15 8.84
C ASP A 160 -15.06 -5.99 7.56
N LEU A 161 -15.28 -5.34 6.41
CA LEU A 161 -15.33 -6.03 5.13
C LEU A 161 -13.97 -6.60 4.74
N ALA A 162 -12.87 -5.87 5.00
CA ALA A 162 -11.51 -6.38 4.75
C ALA A 162 -11.24 -7.66 5.56
N ILE A 163 -11.60 -7.68 6.86
CA ILE A 163 -11.47 -8.86 7.73
C ILE A 163 -12.30 -10.02 7.20
N GLN A 164 -13.56 -9.77 6.81
CA GLN A 164 -14.42 -10.81 6.24
C GLN A 164 -13.84 -11.42 4.96
N ILE A 165 -13.24 -10.61 4.09
CA ILE A 165 -12.61 -11.10 2.86
C ILE A 165 -11.41 -11.99 3.18
N ILE A 166 -10.51 -11.52 4.06
CA ILE A 166 -9.34 -12.30 4.52
C ILE A 166 -9.78 -13.63 5.14
N HIS A 167 -10.80 -13.61 6.01
CA HIS A 167 -11.36 -14.79 6.64
C HIS A 167 -11.87 -15.83 5.64
N ASN A 168 -12.74 -15.39 4.72
CA ASN A 168 -13.39 -16.28 3.77
C ASN A 168 -12.39 -16.96 2.84
N THR A 169 -11.31 -16.26 2.48
CA THR A 169 -10.21 -16.83 1.72
C THR A 169 -9.46 -17.88 2.51
N ALA A 170 -9.18 -17.64 3.79
CA ALA A 170 -8.48 -18.60 4.64
C ALA A 170 -9.24 -19.92 4.73
N ILE A 171 -10.56 -19.85 4.98
CA ILE A 171 -11.46 -21.01 5.00
C ILE A 171 -11.43 -21.75 3.66
N LYS A 172 -11.63 -21.02 2.55
CA LYS A 172 -11.73 -21.61 1.21
C LYS A 172 -10.50 -22.45 0.86
N ASN A 173 -9.31 -21.97 1.21
CA ASN A 173 -8.07 -22.62 0.81
C ASN A 173 -7.56 -23.64 1.84
N SER A 174 -8.21 -23.81 2.99
CA SER A 174 -7.78 -24.75 4.05
C SER A 174 -6.31 -24.60 4.42
N ILE A 175 -5.79 -23.36 4.36
CA ILE A 175 -4.36 -23.11 4.50
C ILE A 175 -3.98 -23.21 5.98
N PRO A 176 -3.09 -24.15 6.36
CA PRO A 176 -2.54 -24.17 7.71
C PRO A 176 -1.80 -22.86 7.90
N ILE A 177 -2.14 -22.15 8.97
CA ILE A 177 -1.80 -20.76 9.24
C ILE A 177 -0.32 -20.64 9.64
N SER A 178 0.58 -20.97 8.71
CA SER A 178 1.95 -20.50 8.80
C SER A 178 1.95 -19.07 8.27
N GLN A 179 2.18 -18.12 9.17
CA GLN A 179 2.57 -16.74 8.84
C GLN A 179 3.84 -16.77 8.00
N ILE A 180 3.72 -16.95 6.69
CA ILE A 180 4.87 -16.85 5.79
C ILE A 180 4.88 -15.46 5.14
N TYR A 181 3.75 -14.74 5.06
CA TYR A 181 3.66 -13.50 4.30
C TYR A 181 2.82 -12.42 5.00
N GLY A 182 3.34 -11.19 5.03
CA GLY A 182 2.69 -10.01 5.60
C GLY A 182 2.19 -9.07 4.49
N GLY A 183 0.89 -8.80 4.50
CA GLY A 183 0.25 -7.78 3.69
C GLY A 183 0.12 -6.50 4.51
N TYR A 184 0.37 -5.36 3.86
CA TYR A 184 0.25 -4.06 4.50
C TYR A 184 -0.61 -3.16 3.64
N ALA A 185 -1.51 -2.39 4.24
CA ALA A 185 -2.30 -1.40 3.53
C ALA A 185 -2.20 -0.04 4.20
N TRP A 186 -2.10 1.01 3.40
CA TRP A 186 -2.05 2.37 3.88
C TRP A 186 -3.01 3.26 3.12
N ARG A 187 -4.01 3.76 3.83
CA ARG A 187 -5.02 4.69 3.31
C ARG A 187 -4.76 6.09 3.83
N ILE A 188 -4.57 7.01 2.88
CA ILE A 188 -4.30 8.43 3.09
C ILE A 188 -5.43 9.22 2.46
N VAL A 189 -6.25 9.88 3.28
CA VAL A 189 -7.30 10.78 2.80
C VAL A 189 -6.74 12.18 2.68
N ILE A 190 -6.95 12.82 1.52
CA ILE A 190 -6.50 14.17 1.23
C ILE A 190 -7.73 15.03 0.96
N LYS A 191 -7.88 16.10 1.74
CA LYS A 191 -8.97 17.08 1.61
C LYS A 191 -8.39 18.49 1.49
N ASP A 192 -8.82 19.20 0.46
CA ASP A 192 -8.35 20.54 0.10
C ASP A 192 -6.82 20.69 -0.01
N GLY A 193 -6.12 19.59 -0.32
CA GLY A 193 -4.66 19.51 -0.44
C GLY A 193 -3.93 19.16 0.87
N GLU A 194 -4.68 18.92 1.94
CA GLU A 194 -4.13 18.54 3.25
C GLU A 194 -4.48 17.09 3.61
N ILE A 195 -3.57 16.42 4.32
CA ILE A 195 -3.79 15.05 4.81
C ILE A 195 -4.75 15.13 5.98
N VAL A 196 -5.76 14.25 5.98
CA VAL A 196 -6.65 14.05 7.11
C VAL A 196 -6.04 12.99 8.03
N TYR A 197 -5.75 13.39 9.26
CA TYR A 197 -5.20 12.53 10.30
C TYR A 197 -6.26 12.03 11.30
N PRO A 198 -6.01 10.91 11.99
CA PRO A 198 -4.91 9.96 11.71
C PRO A 198 -5.13 9.22 10.38
N THR A 199 -4.04 8.85 9.71
CA THR A 199 -4.14 7.98 8.51
C THR A 199 -4.36 6.52 8.93
N GLN A 200 -4.93 5.70 8.05
CA GLN A 200 -5.28 4.32 8.41
C GLN A 200 -4.27 3.36 7.84
N TYR A 201 -3.74 2.49 8.69
CA TYR A 201 -2.73 1.51 8.34
C TYR A 201 -3.16 0.14 8.81
N TRP A 202 -3.04 -0.87 7.96
CA TRP A 202 -3.37 -2.25 8.29
C TRP A 202 -2.16 -3.15 8.07
N HIS A 203 -1.95 -4.08 8.97
CA HIS A 203 -1.08 -5.23 8.81
C HIS A 203 -1.95 -6.48 8.89
N PHE A 204 -1.89 -7.32 7.87
CA PHE A 204 -2.74 -8.50 7.75
C PHE A 204 -1.98 -9.68 7.15
N PRO A 205 -2.38 -10.92 7.46
CA PRO A 205 -1.75 -12.09 6.89
C PRO A 205 -2.07 -12.19 5.40
N LEU A 206 -1.05 -12.51 4.60
CA LEU A 206 -1.24 -12.99 3.23
C LEU A 206 -1.27 -14.50 3.24
N ILE A 207 -2.24 -15.03 2.52
CA ILE A 207 -2.50 -16.46 2.38
C ILE A 207 -1.84 -16.89 1.07
N TYR A 208 -0.91 -17.86 1.12
CA TYR A 208 -0.20 -18.45 -0.03
C TYR A 208 -0.34 -19.96 0.02
#